data_AF-A0A7V6ITS9-F1
#
_entry.id   AF-A0A7V6ITS9-F1
#
_cell.length_a   1.000
_cell.length_b   1.000
_cell.length_c   1.000
_cell.angle_alpha   90.00
_cell.angle_beta   90.00
_cell.angle_gamma   90.00
#
_symmetry.space_group_name_H-M   'P 1'
#
loop_
_entity.id
_entity.type
_entity.pdbx_description
1 polymer ?
#
loop_
_entity_poly.entity_id
_entity_poly.type
_entity_poly.pdbx_seq_one_letter_code
_entity_poly.pdbx_strand_id
1 'polypeptide(L)'
;MKKKDIDLFAILIGIVIGCLFGYFIGMRINNEKLQPVDNNPPTIGNVYVLQIASSTNQGDLLNVLKDCEFNYELINNNNVYYVYTFITTDEDLINERKVEFENLGFSPVVKNEYILDWPNKYIHDQKKYDFYEYAITMLLNSLNGEPIIIDEKYAVDKININIDSNLHYLSTVRNQEVKEFIQLETYKLLFDELNK
;
A
#
# COMPACT_ATOMS: atom_id res chain seq x y z
N MET A 1 7.73 -11.17 -59.73
CA MET A 1 7.09 -12.13 -58.79
C MET A 1 5.81 -12.64 -59.43
N LYS A 2 5.59 -13.95 -59.47
CA LYS A 2 4.35 -14.51 -60.03
C LYS A 2 3.24 -14.23 -59.01
N LYS A 3 2.01 -13.91 -59.45
CA LYS A 3 0.86 -13.59 -58.56
C LYS A 3 0.72 -14.56 -57.37
N LYS A 4 1.03 -15.84 -57.60
CA LYS A 4 1.04 -16.90 -56.57
C LYS A 4 2.00 -16.67 -55.40
N ASP A 5 3.12 -16.00 -55.61
CA ASP A 5 4.11 -15.72 -54.56
C ASP A 5 3.63 -14.59 -53.64
N ILE A 6 2.88 -13.64 -54.19
CA ILE A 6 2.30 -12.52 -53.45
C ILE A 6 1.15 -13.00 -52.56
N ASP A 7 0.32 -13.93 -53.07
CA ASP A 7 -0.79 -14.52 -52.32
C ASP A 7 -0.29 -15.33 -51.12
N LEU A 8 0.78 -16.13 -51.30
CA LEU A 8 1.39 -16.90 -50.21
C LEU A 8 1.99 -15.98 -49.14
N PHE A 9 2.64 -14.89 -49.55
CA PHE A 9 3.25 -13.93 -48.64
C PHE A 9 2.20 -13.15 -47.84
N ALA A 10 1.08 -12.79 -48.47
CA ALA A 10 -0.05 -12.12 -47.82
C ALA A 10 -0.71 -13.02 -46.76
N ILE A 11 -0.87 -14.32 -47.04
CA ILE A 11 -1.41 -15.29 -46.08
C ILE A 11 -0.47 -15.45 -44.88
N LEU A 12 0.84 -15.55 -45.11
CA LEU A 12 1.85 -15.66 -44.06
C LEU A 12 1.86 -14.42 -43.15
N ILE A 13 1.78 -13.22 -43.72
CA ILE A 13 1.68 -11.98 -42.95
C ILE A 13 0.38 -11.94 -42.13
N GLY A 14 -0.74 -12.36 -42.70
CA GLY A 14 -2.02 -12.43 -41.99
C GLY A 14 -1.97 -13.34 -40.77
N ILE A 15 -1.30 -14.49 -40.87
CA ILE A 15 -1.11 -15.43 -39.75
C ILE A 15 -0.23 -14.79 -38.66
N VAL A 16 0.90 -14.16 -39.04
CA VAL A 16 1.81 -13.52 -38.08
C VAL A 16 1.12 -12.38 -37.34
N ILE A 17 0.37 -11.52 -38.05
CA ILE A 17 -0.38 -10.42 -37.45
C ILE A 17 -1.50 -10.97 -36.54
N GLY A 18 -2.22 -12.01 -36.97
CA GLY A 18 -3.25 -12.66 -36.15
C GLY A 18 -2.69 -13.27 -34.86
N CYS A 19 -1.53 -13.93 -34.92
CA CYS A 19 -0.84 -14.45 -33.74
C CYS A 19 -0.39 -13.34 -32.78
N LEU A 20 0.16 -12.23 -33.31
CA LEU A 20 0.56 -11.09 -32.49
C LEU A 20 -0.65 -10.43 -31.82
N PHE A 21 -1.73 -10.18 -32.56
CA PHE A 21 -2.96 -9.63 -31.98
C PHE A 21 -3.61 -10.58 -30.97
N GLY A 22 -3.65 -11.88 -31.25
CA GLY A 22 -4.14 -12.89 -30.31
C GLY A 22 -3.32 -12.94 -29.02
N TYR A 23 -2.00 -12.80 -29.12
CA TYR A 23 -1.10 -12.72 -27.96
C TYR A 23 -1.35 -11.45 -27.13
N PHE A 24 -1.46 -10.28 -27.77
CA PHE A 24 -1.73 -9.02 -27.07
C PHE A 24 -3.12 -9.01 -26.40
N ILE A 25 -4.15 -9.54 -27.06
CA ILE A 25 -5.49 -9.68 -26.48
C ILE A 25 -5.47 -10.71 -25.33
N GLY A 26 -4.76 -11.83 -25.49
CA GLY A 26 -4.58 -12.84 -24.45
C GLY A 26 -3.90 -12.29 -23.20
N MET A 27 -2.81 -11.52 -23.34
CA MET A 27 -2.17 -10.86 -22.19
C MET A 27 -3.10 -9.85 -21.51
N ARG A 28 -3.90 -9.09 -22.28
CA ARG A 28 -4.83 -8.11 -21.71
C ARG A 28 -5.97 -8.77 -20.95
N ILE A 29 -6.48 -9.89 -21.45
CA ILE A 29 -7.57 -10.66 -20.82
C ILE A 29 -7.06 -11.46 -19.60
N ASN A 30 -5.83 -11.99 -19.64
CA ASN A 30 -5.25 -12.71 -18.49
C ASN A 30 -4.88 -11.79 -17.32
N ASN A 31 -4.65 -10.50 -17.56
CA ASN A 31 -4.49 -9.54 -16.48
C ASN A 31 -5.83 -9.15 -15.80
N GLU A 32 -6.98 -9.59 -16.33
CA GLU A 32 -8.31 -9.29 -15.79
C GLU A 32 -9.08 -10.52 -15.26
N LYS A 33 -8.47 -11.72 -15.21
CA LYS A 33 -9.08 -12.94 -14.65
C LYS A 33 -7.96 -13.80 -14.03
N LEU A 34 -7.85 -14.02 -12.72
CA LEU A 34 -8.84 -14.22 -11.68
C LEU A 34 -8.27 -13.67 -10.37
N GLN A 35 -8.80 -12.57 -9.83
CA GLN A 35 -8.72 -12.40 -8.38
C GLN A 35 -9.63 -13.48 -7.76
N PRO A 36 -9.20 -14.20 -6.71
CA PRO A 36 -10.13 -15.00 -5.94
C PRO A 36 -11.32 -14.12 -5.55
N VAL A 37 -12.53 -14.67 -5.61
CA VAL A 37 -13.70 -14.01 -5.02
C VAL A 37 -13.44 -14.02 -3.52
N ASP A 38 -12.90 -12.90 -3.03
CA ASP A 38 -12.74 -12.66 -1.62
C ASP A 38 -14.14 -12.62 -1.02
N ASN A 39 -14.50 -13.71 -0.33
CA ASN A 39 -15.81 -13.86 0.32
C ASN A 39 -15.83 -13.15 1.67
N ASN A 40 -14.74 -12.48 2.05
CA ASN A 40 -14.76 -11.56 3.17
C ASN A 40 -15.24 -10.21 2.63
N PRO A 41 -16.42 -9.71 3.07
CA PRO A 41 -16.76 -8.33 2.77
C PRO A 41 -15.60 -7.46 3.24
N PRO A 42 -15.10 -6.51 2.44
CA PRO A 42 -14.08 -5.59 2.91
C PRO A 42 -14.60 -4.99 4.20
N THR A 43 -13.95 -5.26 5.33
CA THR A 43 -14.21 -4.54 6.56
C THR A 43 -13.71 -3.12 6.29
N ILE A 44 -14.58 -2.29 5.72
CA ILE A 44 -14.28 -0.92 5.33
C ILE A 44 -13.69 -0.22 6.55
N GLY A 45 -12.43 0.21 6.44
CA GLY A 45 -11.72 0.93 7.50
C GLY A 45 -10.77 0.12 8.38
N ASN A 46 -10.70 -1.21 8.23
CA ASN A 46 -9.67 -2.00 8.88
C ASN A 46 -8.37 -2.03 8.05
N VAL A 47 -7.24 -1.91 8.73
CA VAL A 47 -5.91 -2.18 8.17
C VAL A 47 -5.21 -3.24 8.99
N TYR A 48 -4.48 -4.10 8.32
CA TYR A 48 -3.58 -5.07 8.91
C TYR A 48 -2.15 -4.53 8.87
N VAL A 49 -1.48 -4.49 10.01
CA VAL A 49 -0.09 -3.99 10.12
C VAL A 49 0.79 -5.06 10.73
N LEU A 50 1.96 -5.31 10.12
CA LEU A 50 2.89 -6.35 10.55
C LEU A 50 3.91 -5.78 11.52
N GLN A 51 3.79 -6.13 12.80
CA GLN A 51 4.78 -5.84 13.83
C GLN A 51 5.81 -6.96 13.87
N ILE A 52 7.10 -6.67 13.79
CA ILE A 52 8.16 -7.70 13.81
C ILE A 52 8.96 -7.74 15.11
N ALA A 53 9.01 -6.62 15.85
CA ALA A 53 9.72 -6.50 17.10
C ALA A 53 9.15 -5.39 17.99
N SER A 54 9.45 -5.44 19.28
CA SER A 54 9.12 -4.38 20.22
C SER A 54 10.13 -4.31 21.37
N SER A 55 10.39 -3.11 21.90
CA SER A 55 11.26 -2.92 23.06
C SER A 55 10.93 -1.61 23.77
N THR A 56 11.18 -1.53 25.08
CA THR A 56 11.17 -0.26 25.82
C THR A 56 12.44 0.58 25.58
N ASN A 57 13.49 -0.03 25.01
CA ASN A 57 14.74 0.63 24.66
C ASN A 57 14.92 0.65 23.14
N GLN A 58 14.90 1.85 22.56
CA GLN A 58 15.07 2.06 21.12
C GLN A 58 16.44 1.59 20.62
N GLY A 59 17.50 1.74 21.42
CA GLY A 59 18.86 1.35 21.04
C GLY A 59 18.98 -0.15 20.77
N ASP A 60 18.28 -0.97 21.55
CA ASP A 60 18.28 -2.42 21.39
C ASP A 60 17.61 -2.83 20.08
N LEU A 61 16.50 -2.16 19.70
CA LEU A 61 15.85 -2.39 18.40
C LEU A 61 16.75 -2.00 17.24
N LEU A 62 17.38 -0.83 17.30
CA LEU A 62 18.26 -0.37 16.23
C LEU A 62 19.47 -1.30 16.05
N ASN A 63 19.97 -1.92 17.13
CA ASN A 63 21.02 -2.93 17.03
C ASN A 63 20.53 -4.22 16.36
N VAL A 64 19.31 -4.68 16.67
CA VAL A 64 18.70 -5.85 16.01
C VAL A 64 18.44 -5.59 14.52
N LEU A 65 18.06 -4.36 14.16
CA LEU A 65 17.69 -3.98 12.80
C LEU A 65 18.87 -3.52 11.94
N LYS A 66 20.06 -3.37 12.52
CA LYS A 66 21.21 -2.71 11.87
C LYS A 66 21.60 -3.31 10.51
N ASP A 67 21.49 -4.63 10.40
CA ASP A 67 21.91 -5.40 9.21
C ASP A 67 20.70 -5.91 8.41
N CYS A 68 19.50 -5.37 8.66
CA CYS A 68 18.29 -5.71 7.93
C CYS A 68 18.17 -4.87 6.65
N GLU A 69 17.86 -5.51 5.52
CA GLU A 69 17.72 -4.84 4.21
C GLU A 69 16.27 -4.45 3.86
N PHE A 70 15.32 -4.65 4.78
CA PHE A 70 13.92 -4.33 4.57
C PHE A 70 13.55 -2.97 5.18
N ASN A 71 12.53 -2.33 4.59
CA ASN A 71 11.97 -1.10 5.11
C ASN A 71 11.16 -1.34 6.39
N TYR A 72 11.28 -0.42 7.35
CA TYR A 72 10.53 -0.48 8.60
C TYR A 72 10.24 0.91 9.15
N GLU A 73 9.20 0.98 9.98
CA GLU A 73 8.82 2.17 10.74
C GLU A 73 8.80 1.87 12.24
N LEU A 74 9.33 2.82 13.02
CA LEU A 74 9.32 2.78 14.48
C LEU A 74 8.18 3.64 15.01
N ILE A 75 7.26 3.02 15.75
CA ILE A 75 6.16 3.70 16.42
C ILE A 75 6.35 3.57 17.94
N ASN A 76 6.48 4.70 18.64
CA ASN A 76 6.46 4.72 20.10
C ASN A 76 5.03 4.84 20.58
N ASN A 77 4.55 3.87 21.36
CA ASN A 77 3.27 3.93 22.06
C ASN A 77 3.50 3.61 23.53
N ASN A 78 3.24 4.58 24.41
CA ASN A 78 3.37 4.45 25.87
C ASN A 78 4.76 3.93 26.34
N ASN A 79 5.85 4.51 25.82
CA ASN A 79 7.24 4.14 26.11
C ASN A 79 7.66 2.74 25.64
N VAL A 80 6.86 2.11 24.78
CA VAL A 80 7.24 0.91 24.05
C VAL A 80 7.39 1.28 22.58
N TYR A 81 8.55 0.99 22.02
CA TYR A 81 8.84 1.12 20.59
C TYR A 81 8.44 -0.17 19.90
N TYR A 82 7.64 -0.04 18.85
CA TYR A 82 7.20 -1.13 17.99
C TYR A 82 7.80 -0.95 16.61
N VAL A 83 8.30 -2.04 16.02
CA VAL A 83 8.82 -2.07 14.65
C VAL A 83 7.76 -2.64 13.74
N TYR A 84 7.28 -1.85 12.80
CA TYR A 84 6.37 -2.29 11.74
C TYR A 84 7.11 -2.32 10.41
N THR A 85 6.72 -3.22 9.52
CA THR A 85 7.40 -3.39 8.21
C THR A 85 6.44 -3.44 7.03
N PHE A 86 5.17 -3.73 7.27
CA PHE A 86 4.19 -3.87 6.19
C PHE A 86 2.79 -3.47 6.68
N ILE A 87 1.99 -2.94 5.76
CA ILE A 87 0.59 -2.58 5.98
C ILE A 87 -0.23 -2.98 4.74
N THR A 88 -1.44 -3.49 4.95
CA THR A 88 -2.37 -3.85 3.88
C THR A 88 -3.81 -3.87 4.40
N THR A 89 -4.78 -3.87 3.51
CA THR A 89 -6.20 -4.16 3.80
C THR A 89 -6.54 -5.64 3.57
N ASP A 90 -5.62 -6.42 3.01
CA ASP A 90 -5.77 -7.84 2.65
C ASP A 90 -5.21 -8.76 3.76
N GLU A 91 -6.08 -9.56 4.36
CA GLU A 91 -5.72 -10.49 5.44
C GLU A 91 -4.84 -11.66 4.96
N ASP A 92 -5.02 -12.14 3.74
CA ASP A 92 -4.21 -13.23 3.22
C ASP A 92 -2.79 -12.72 2.96
N LEU A 93 -2.66 -11.54 2.34
CA LEU A 93 -1.37 -10.93 2.03
C LEU A 93 -0.53 -10.65 3.30
N ILE A 94 -1.14 -10.13 4.38
CA ILE A 94 -0.40 -9.87 5.62
C ILE A 94 0.11 -11.17 6.26
N ASN A 95 -0.66 -12.26 6.15
CA ASN A 95 -0.28 -13.56 6.68
C ASN A 95 0.83 -14.22 5.85
N GLU A 96 0.85 -14.02 4.53
CA GLU A 96 1.99 -14.41 3.68
C GLU A 96 3.26 -13.68 4.11
N ARG A 97 3.19 -12.34 4.25
CA ARG A 97 4.33 -11.52 4.72
C ARG A 97 4.79 -11.93 6.11
N LYS A 98 3.88 -12.29 7.01
CA LYS A 98 4.22 -12.79 8.35
C LYS A 98 5.17 -13.99 8.27
N VAL A 99 4.90 -14.96 7.40
CA VAL A 99 5.75 -16.16 7.24
C VAL A 99 7.16 -15.79 6.74
N GLU A 100 7.29 -14.77 5.88
CA GLU A 100 8.61 -14.28 5.44
C GLU A 100 9.47 -13.83 6.62
N PHE A 101 8.90 -13.06 7.55
CA PHE A 101 9.62 -12.56 8.73
C PHE A 101 9.86 -13.64 9.79
N GLU A 102 8.98 -14.64 9.91
CA GLU A 102 9.24 -15.84 10.73
C GLU A 102 10.49 -16.58 10.24
N ASN A 103 10.66 -16.72 8.92
CA ASN A 103 11.84 -17.35 8.31
C ASN A 103 13.12 -16.53 8.51
N LEU A 104 13.01 -15.22 8.69
CA LEU A 104 14.12 -14.34 9.05
C LEU A 104 14.46 -14.38 10.55
N GLY A 105 13.75 -15.18 11.35
CA GLY A 105 14.00 -15.37 12.78
C GLY A 105 13.28 -14.37 13.69
N PHE A 106 12.36 -13.56 13.15
CA PHE A 106 11.50 -12.70 13.96
C PHE A 106 10.30 -13.47 14.51
N SER A 107 9.58 -12.88 15.46
CA SER A 107 8.30 -13.37 15.97
C SER A 107 7.19 -12.36 15.63
N PRO A 108 6.80 -12.27 14.35
CA PRO A 108 5.89 -11.23 13.89
C PRO A 108 4.46 -11.41 14.42
N VAL A 109 3.80 -10.28 14.66
CA VAL A 109 2.42 -10.16 15.12
C VAL A 109 1.65 -9.30 14.14
N VAL A 110 0.53 -9.83 13.64
CA VAL A 110 -0.42 -9.07 12.82
C VAL A 110 -1.36 -8.31 13.75
N LYS A 111 -1.43 -6.99 13.57
CA LYS A 111 -2.44 -6.14 14.22
C LYS A 111 -3.53 -5.81 13.22
N ASN A 112 -4.78 -5.97 13.63
CA ASN A 112 -5.95 -5.49 12.89
C ASN A 112 -6.46 -4.23 13.59
N GLU A 113 -6.42 -3.10 12.90
CA GLU A 113 -6.80 -1.80 13.45
C GLU A 113 -7.88 -1.16 12.61
N TYR A 114 -8.97 -0.73 13.25
CA TYR A 114 -9.95 0.15 12.64
C TYR A 114 -9.45 1.58 12.75
N ILE A 115 -9.29 2.27 11.62
CA ILE A 115 -8.65 3.60 11.57
C ILE A 115 -9.60 4.74 11.23
N LEU A 116 -10.84 4.44 10.84
CA LEU A 116 -11.81 5.47 10.45
C LEU A 116 -12.35 6.28 11.64
N ASP A 117 -12.18 5.81 12.87
CA ASP A 117 -12.57 6.55 14.08
C ASP A 117 -11.45 7.46 14.63
N TRP A 118 -10.21 7.35 14.12
CA TRP A 118 -9.08 8.16 14.57
C TRP A 118 -9.30 9.68 14.43
N PRO A 119 -9.96 10.20 13.38
CA PRO A 119 -10.25 11.64 13.27
C PRO A 119 -11.10 12.19 14.42
N ASN A 120 -11.80 11.35 15.18
CA ASN A 120 -12.62 11.76 16.32
C ASN A 120 -11.82 12.50 17.42
N LYS A 121 -10.48 12.36 17.45
CA LYS A 121 -9.61 13.23 18.27
C LYS A 121 -9.90 14.72 18.05
N TYR A 122 -10.29 15.11 16.83
CA TYR A 122 -10.59 16.48 16.44
C TYR A 122 -12.07 16.72 16.17
N ILE A 123 -12.98 15.97 16.80
CA ILE A 123 -14.44 16.13 16.60
C ILE A 123 -14.97 17.56 16.88
N HIS A 124 -14.20 18.39 17.60
CA HIS A 124 -14.51 19.79 17.88
C HIS A 124 -13.73 20.80 17.02
N ASP A 125 -12.84 20.34 16.14
CA ASP A 125 -12.09 21.14 15.16
C ASP A 125 -12.37 20.58 13.76
N GLN A 126 -13.46 21.07 13.14
CA GLN A 126 -13.96 20.56 11.86
C GLN A 126 -12.88 20.54 10.77
N LYS A 127 -12.05 21.59 10.72
CA LYS A 127 -11.01 21.71 9.69
C LYS A 127 -10.00 20.56 9.81
N LYS A 128 -9.56 20.24 11.03
CA LYS A 128 -8.68 19.09 11.28
C LYS A 128 -9.38 17.76 11.06
N TYR A 129 -10.61 17.62 11.57
CA TYR A 129 -11.41 16.42 11.39
C TYR A 129 -11.50 16.02 9.91
N ASP A 130 -11.93 16.95 9.06
CA ASP A 130 -12.12 16.73 7.63
C ASP A 130 -10.81 16.33 6.94
N PHE A 131 -9.70 16.97 7.32
CA PHE A 131 -8.39 16.65 6.75
C PHE A 131 -7.91 15.24 7.13
N TYR A 132 -8.07 14.84 8.39
CA TYR A 132 -7.61 13.52 8.82
C TYR A 132 -8.52 12.40 8.29
N GLU A 133 -9.83 12.65 8.18
CA GLU A 133 -10.75 11.76 7.45
C GLU A 133 -10.34 11.61 5.98
N TYR A 134 -10.04 12.72 5.31
CA TYR A 134 -9.51 12.72 3.95
C TYR A 134 -8.19 11.95 3.84
N ALA A 135 -7.24 12.19 4.74
CA ALA A 135 -5.93 11.54 4.71
C ALA A 135 -6.01 10.03 4.92
N ILE A 136 -6.86 9.57 5.85
CA ILE A 136 -7.13 8.16 6.06
C ILE A 136 -7.79 7.54 4.83
N THR A 137 -8.76 8.23 4.23
CA THR A 137 -9.41 7.77 2.99
C THR A 137 -8.37 7.60 1.87
N MET A 138 -7.46 8.56 1.70
CA MET A 138 -6.42 8.46 0.67
C MET A 138 -5.41 7.34 0.94
N LEU A 139 -5.07 7.07 2.21
CA LEU A 139 -4.26 5.91 2.58
C LEU A 139 -4.98 4.60 2.24
N LEU A 140 -6.25 4.46 2.61
CA LEU A 140 -7.05 3.26 2.31
C LEU A 140 -7.17 3.03 0.80
N ASN A 141 -7.45 4.09 0.03
CA ASN A 141 -7.45 4.02 -1.43
C ASN A 141 -6.10 3.54 -1.96
N SER A 142 -5.00 4.08 -1.43
CA SER A 142 -3.64 3.66 -1.81
C SER A 142 -3.42 2.17 -1.58
N LEU A 143 -3.82 1.66 -0.42
CA LEU A 143 -3.68 0.25 -0.01
C LEU A 143 -4.52 -0.67 -0.90
N ASN A 144 -5.73 -0.24 -1.26
CA ASN A 144 -6.64 -0.97 -2.15
C ASN A 144 -6.25 -0.87 -3.64
N GLY A 145 -5.16 -0.17 -3.98
CA GLY A 145 -4.73 0.04 -5.36
C GLY A 145 -5.60 1.04 -6.14
N GLU A 146 -6.45 1.81 -5.44
CA GLU A 146 -7.29 2.84 -6.01
C GLU A 146 -6.50 4.13 -6.29
N PRO A 147 -6.93 4.93 -7.29
CA PRO A 147 -6.30 6.21 -7.56
C PRO A 147 -6.50 7.19 -6.40
N ILE A 148 -5.42 7.90 -6.08
CA ILE A 148 -5.44 9.00 -5.10
C ILE A 148 -5.65 10.29 -5.86
N ILE A 149 -6.74 11.00 -5.54
CA ILE A 149 -7.07 12.30 -6.12
C ILE A 149 -6.86 13.34 -5.04
N ILE A 150 -5.85 14.19 -5.24
CA ILE A 150 -5.55 15.23 -4.26
C ILE A 150 -6.56 16.37 -4.40
N ASP A 151 -7.27 16.66 -3.31
CA ASP A 151 -8.20 17.79 -3.26
C ASP A 151 -7.43 19.11 -3.20
N GLU A 152 -7.70 20.00 -4.17
CA GLU A 152 -7.04 21.31 -4.30
C GLU A 152 -7.16 22.16 -3.03
N LYS A 153 -8.22 21.96 -2.22
CA LYS A 153 -8.40 22.73 -0.98
C LYS A 153 -7.28 22.50 0.03
N TYR A 154 -6.68 21.30 0.05
CA TYR A 154 -5.57 20.98 0.95
C TYR A 154 -4.19 21.33 0.39
N ALA A 155 -4.09 21.59 -0.92
CA ALA A 155 -2.85 22.07 -1.54
C ALA A 155 -2.48 23.50 -1.08
N VAL A 156 -3.47 24.31 -0.71
CA VAL A 156 -3.31 25.73 -0.34
C VAL A 156 -3.25 25.93 1.18
N ASP A 157 -4.04 25.17 1.93
CA ASP A 157 -4.19 25.33 3.38
C ASP A 157 -3.74 24.07 4.14
N LYS A 158 -2.42 23.93 4.28
CA LYS A 158 -1.80 22.73 4.83
C LYS A 158 -2.01 22.64 6.34
N ILE A 159 -2.72 21.61 6.78
CA ILE A 159 -2.91 21.29 8.20
C ILE A 159 -1.70 20.53 8.75
N ASN A 160 -1.30 19.47 8.06
CA ASN A 160 -0.12 18.69 8.40
C ASN A 160 0.71 18.46 7.13
N ILE A 161 1.83 19.18 7.03
CA ILE A 161 2.68 19.17 5.83
C ILE A 161 3.30 17.81 5.54
N ASN A 162 3.60 17.01 6.57
CA ASN A 162 4.24 15.71 6.39
C ASN A 162 3.25 14.69 5.81
N ILE A 163 2.04 14.63 6.38
CA ILE A 163 0.97 13.76 5.88
C ILE A 163 0.60 14.19 4.45
N ASP A 164 0.37 15.48 4.22
CA ASP A 164 0.04 16.02 2.90
C ASP A 164 1.11 15.66 1.85
N SER A 165 2.40 15.81 2.19
CA SER A 165 3.50 15.45 1.30
C SER A 165 3.48 13.96 0.95
N ASN A 166 3.23 13.09 1.93
CA ASN A 166 3.13 11.66 1.69
C ASN A 166 1.94 11.30 0.81
N LEU A 167 0.77 11.92 0.99
CA LEU A 167 -0.37 11.72 0.10
C LEU A 167 -0.04 12.12 -1.35
N HIS A 168 0.63 13.26 -1.53
CA HIS A 168 1.13 13.67 -2.84
C HIS A 168 2.11 12.65 -3.44
N TYR A 169 3.05 12.12 -2.66
CA TYR A 169 3.96 11.08 -3.15
C TYR A 169 3.21 9.80 -3.51
N LEU A 170 2.26 9.35 -2.68
CA LEU A 170 1.44 8.17 -2.97
C LEU A 170 0.63 8.32 -4.26
N SER A 171 0.18 9.54 -4.60
CA SER A 171 -0.54 9.79 -5.85
C SER A 171 0.32 9.69 -7.11
N THR A 172 1.65 9.77 -6.99
CA THR A 172 2.57 9.87 -8.14
C THR A 172 3.57 8.72 -8.23
N VAL A 173 3.86 8.04 -7.13
CA VAL A 173 4.82 6.95 -7.06
C VAL A 173 4.33 5.73 -7.87
N ARG A 174 5.25 5.15 -8.66
CA ARG A 174 4.99 3.95 -9.47
C ARG A 174 5.77 2.73 -9.03
N ASN A 175 6.85 2.94 -8.29
CA ASN A 175 7.62 1.84 -7.73
C ASN A 175 6.85 1.29 -6.52
N GLN A 176 6.55 -0.01 -6.54
CA GLN A 176 5.70 -0.64 -5.53
C GLN A 176 6.37 -0.69 -4.15
N GLU A 177 7.65 -1.00 -4.07
CA GLU A 177 8.40 -1.04 -2.80
C GLU A 177 8.45 0.35 -2.14
N VAL A 178 8.70 1.40 -2.93
CA VAL A 178 8.66 2.78 -2.44
C VAL A 178 7.25 3.17 -2.03
N LYS A 179 6.22 2.72 -2.76
CA LYS A 179 4.81 2.98 -2.40
C LYS A 179 4.46 2.34 -1.05
N GLU A 180 4.84 1.08 -0.83
CA GLU A 180 4.62 0.35 0.41
C GLU A 180 5.30 1.03 1.60
N PHE A 181 6.54 1.50 1.40
CA PHE A 181 7.24 2.29 2.42
C PHE A 181 6.48 3.57 2.78
N ILE A 182 6.07 4.37 1.77
CA ILE A 182 5.34 5.62 2.02
C ILE A 182 3.98 5.34 2.66
N GLN A 183 3.29 4.26 2.31
CA GLN A 183 2.03 3.85 2.95
C GLN A 183 2.23 3.61 4.45
N LEU A 184 3.29 2.87 4.81
CA LEU A 184 3.62 2.60 6.20
C LEU A 184 4.03 3.87 6.96
N GLU A 185 4.83 4.74 6.33
CA GLU A 185 5.21 6.03 6.91
C GLU A 185 3.97 6.93 7.13
N THR A 186 3.05 6.96 6.15
CA THR A 186 1.79 7.71 6.26
C THR A 186 0.94 7.19 7.42
N TYR A 187 0.83 5.86 7.55
CA TYR A 187 0.14 5.24 8.68
C TYR A 187 0.78 5.65 10.01
N LYS A 188 2.11 5.62 10.14
CA LYS A 188 2.81 6.09 11.34
C LYS A 188 2.51 7.56 11.65
N LEU A 189 2.59 8.45 10.66
CA LEU A 189 2.31 9.87 10.85
C LEU A 189 0.88 10.10 11.34
N LEU A 190 -0.09 9.37 10.79
CA LEU A 190 -1.48 9.40 11.24
C LEU A 190 -1.63 8.83 12.65
N PHE A 191 -0.99 7.70 12.95
CA PHE A 191 -1.02 7.10 14.29
C PHE A 191 -0.48 8.07 15.34
N ASP A 192 0.68 8.66 15.08
CA ASP A 192 1.36 9.59 15.97
C ASP A 192 0.53 10.85 16.22
N GLU A 193 -0.15 11.37 15.19
CA GLU A 193 -0.95 12.58 15.30
C GLU A 193 -2.33 12.32 15.93
N LEU A 194 -2.92 11.14 15.73
CA LEU A 194 -4.31 10.87 16.12
C LEU A 194 -4.48 10.03 17.38
N ASN A 195 -3.45 9.29 17.81
CA ASN A 195 -3.52 8.37 18.96
C ASN A 195 -2.59 8.73 20.12
N LYS A 196 -1.77 9.78 19.99
CA LYS A 196 -0.95 10.35 21.08
C LYS A 196 -1.57 11.63 21.64
#